data_AF-A0A7S2GDQ5-F1
#
_entry.id   AF-A0A7S2GDQ5-F1
#
_cell.length_a   1.000
_cell.length_b   1.000
_cell.length_c   1.000
_cell.angle_alpha   90.00
_cell.angle_beta   90.00
_cell.angle_gamma   90.00
#
_symmetry.space_group_name_H-M   'P 1'
#
loop_
_entity.id
_entity.type
_entity.pdbx_description
1 polymer ?
#
loop_
_entity_poly.entity_id
_entity_poly.type
_entity_poly.pdbx_seq_one_letter_code
_entity_poly.pdbx_strand_id
1 'polypeptide(L)'
;DYCNKADSVRRADHIGLVGLMLLLLGSDAFFLCVCSMMVVQNGPSVLILFGFEYAILAVAVLTTLLRYALHMVDMYMTGTWQAKGMYLMYLDFLSEMVRFIAYLIFFTIIFTYYGMPLHIIRELWVSYQNLRRRLVAYQRFRKLVVNMNDRFPDATEEELVTCEHTCIICRDHMESGKKLMCGHIFHFQCLRLWLQQQQTCPTCRAEIPVDMPQVRPQVIPGNVQQNNIDNNA
;
A
#
# COMPACT_ATOMS: atom_id res chain seq x y z
N ASP A 1 -6.78 1.18 -18.02
CA ASP A 1 -6.25 1.36 -19.39
C ASP A 1 -4.86 1.95 -19.55
N TYR A 2 -4.16 2.39 -18.49
CA TYR A 2 -2.75 2.84 -18.61
C TYR A 2 -1.70 1.70 -18.59
N CYS A 3 -2.09 0.47 -18.23
CA CYS A 3 -1.13 -0.62 -17.99
C CYS A 3 -0.64 -1.30 -19.30
N ASN A 4 -1.47 -1.36 -20.34
CA ASN A 4 -1.10 -2.00 -21.61
C ASN A 4 -0.30 -1.09 -22.55
N LYS A 5 0.02 0.15 -22.13
CA LYS A 5 0.86 1.08 -22.89
C LYS A 5 2.26 1.25 -22.29
N ALA A 6 2.53 0.62 -21.15
CA ALA A 6 3.84 0.66 -20.49
C ALA A 6 4.90 -0.17 -21.25
N ASP A 7 4.50 -1.17 -22.02
CA ASP A 7 5.42 -2.04 -22.76
C ASP A 7 6.04 -1.40 -24.02
N SER A 8 5.65 -0.17 -24.38
CA SER A 8 6.22 0.56 -25.52
C SER A 8 6.92 1.87 -25.14
N VAL A 9 7.16 2.14 -23.86
CA VAL A 9 7.88 3.35 -23.44
C VAL A 9 9.35 3.15 -23.75
N ARG A 10 9.86 3.95 -24.68
CA ARG A 10 11.25 3.84 -25.13
C ARG A 10 12.15 4.28 -23.97
N ARG A 11 13.32 3.67 -23.79
CA ARG A 11 14.28 4.05 -22.72
C ARG A 11 14.58 5.55 -22.68
N ALA A 12 14.49 6.23 -23.82
CA ALA A 12 14.63 7.69 -23.93
C ALA A 12 13.54 8.46 -23.18
N ASP A 13 12.31 7.96 -23.15
CA ASP A 13 11.18 8.60 -22.48
C ASP A 13 11.32 8.50 -20.95
N HIS A 14 11.85 7.37 -20.46
CA HIS A 14 12.22 7.18 -19.05
C HIS A 14 13.31 8.15 -18.60
N ILE A 15 14.32 8.38 -19.45
CA ILE A 15 15.40 9.36 -19.18
C ILE A 15 14.85 10.78 -19.14
N GLY A 16 13.96 11.14 -20.07
CA GLY A 16 13.31 12.45 -20.09
C GLY A 16 12.48 12.72 -18.84
N LEU A 17 11.68 11.75 -18.39
CA LEU A 17 10.86 11.87 -17.18
C LEU A 17 11.72 12.05 -15.92
N VAL A 18 12.75 11.23 -15.74
CA VAL A 18 13.66 11.35 -14.59
C VAL A 18 14.39 12.69 -14.62
N GLY A 19 14.86 13.11 -15.79
CA GLY A 19 15.51 14.42 -15.98
C GLY A 19 14.61 15.57 -15.57
N LEU A 20 13.34 15.56 -15.98
CA LEU A 20 12.35 16.57 -15.58
C LEU A 20 12.13 16.58 -14.06
N MET A 21 11.99 15.41 -13.44
CA MET A 21 11.76 15.30 -12.00
C MET A 21 12.97 15.76 -11.18
N LEU A 22 14.19 15.50 -11.65
CA LEU A 22 15.42 15.99 -11.02
C LEU A 22 15.57 17.51 -11.19
N LEU A 23 15.21 18.05 -12.36
CA LEU A 23 15.19 19.50 -12.58
C LEU A 23 14.20 20.18 -11.63
N LEU A 24 13.00 19.62 -11.50
CA LEU A 24 11.96 20.16 -10.61
C LEU A 24 12.41 20.13 -9.14
N LEU A 25 13.02 19.02 -8.71
CA LEU A 25 13.60 18.93 -7.37
C LEU A 25 14.74 19.94 -7.16
N GLY A 26 15.57 20.15 -8.20
CA GLY A 26 16.63 21.15 -8.19
C GLY A 26 16.09 22.58 -8.07
N SER A 27 15.01 22.91 -8.81
CA SER A 27 14.37 24.22 -8.69
C SER A 27 13.74 24.44 -7.33
N ASP A 28 13.03 23.44 -6.79
CA ASP A 28 12.41 23.54 -5.47
C ASP A 28 13.47 23.73 -4.38
N ALA A 29 14.58 22.98 -4.44
CA ALA A 29 15.69 23.12 -3.52
C ALA A 29 16.40 24.48 -3.64
N PHE A 30 16.55 25.01 -4.87
CA PHE A 30 17.11 26.34 -5.10
C PHE A 30 16.23 27.43 -4.48
N PHE A 31 14.93 27.42 -4.77
CA PHE A 31 13.99 28.40 -4.19
C PHE A 31 13.89 28.28 -2.67
N LEU A 32 13.89 27.07 -2.13
CA LEU A 32 13.89 26.84 -0.68
C LEU A 32 15.17 27.39 -0.02
N CYS A 33 16.33 27.21 -0.65
CA CYS A 33 17.60 27.77 -0.19
C CYS A 33 17.59 29.30 -0.20
N VAL A 34 17.14 29.92 -1.30
CA VAL A 34 17.01 31.38 -1.41
C VAL A 34 16.05 31.93 -0.36
N CYS A 35 14.88 31.30 -0.16
CA CYS A 35 13.93 31.69 0.88
C CYS A 35 14.56 31.60 2.28
N SER A 36 15.30 30.52 2.55
CA SER A 36 15.96 30.31 3.84
C SER A 36 17.04 31.36 4.11
N MET A 37 17.89 31.67 3.12
CA MET A 37 18.91 32.72 3.24
C MET A 37 18.30 34.09 3.47
N MET A 38 17.24 34.42 2.73
CA MET A 38 16.56 35.71 2.84
C MET A 38 15.87 35.89 4.20
N VAL A 39 15.31 34.82 4.78
CA VAL A 39 14.72 34.81 6.13
C VAL A 39 15.78 34.96 7.21
N VAL A 40 16.95 34.34 7.06
CA VAL A 40 18.06 34.49 8.02
C VAL A 40 18.61 35.93 8.02
N GLN A 41 18.70 36.56 6.85
CA GLN A 41 19.25 37.92 6.71
C GLN A 41 18.26 39.03 7.09
N ASN A 42 17.01 38.93 6.63
CA ASN A 42 16.01 39.99 6.80
C ASN A 42 15.00 39.70 7.91
N GLY A 43 15.11 38.55 8.56
CA GLY A 43 14.16 38.08 9.57
C GLY A 43 12.90 37.44 8.96
N PRO A 44 11.93 37.08 9.83
CA PRO A 44 10.69 36.45 9.40
C PRO A 44 9.87 37.39 8.51
N SER A 45 9.52 36.92 7.32
CA SER A 45 8.63 37.63 6.39
C SER A 45 7.62 36.66 5.75
N VAL A 46 6.71 37.19 4.93
CA VAL A 46 5.74 36.39 4.15
C VAL A 46 6.43 35.33 3.26
N LEU A 47 7.73 35.51 2.98
CA LEU A 47 8.54 34.56 2.22
C LEU A 47 8.59 33.15 2.84
N ILE A 48 8.38 33.03 4.16
CA ILE A 48 8.30 31.72 4.84
C ILE A 48 7.12 30.89 4.27
N LEU A 49 6.01 31.53 3.87
CA LEU A 49 4.87 30.83 3.25
C LEU A 49 5.24 30.23 1.90
N PHE A 50 5.97 30.98 1.07
CA PHE A 50 6.46 30.46 -0.21
C PHE A 50 7.49 29.35 0.01
N GLY A 51 8.42 29.53 0.96
CA GLY A 51 9.39 28.50 1.35
C GLY A 51 8.72 27.19 1.77
N PHE A 52 7.59 27.26 2.47
CA PHE A 52 6.82 26.10 2.88
C PHE A 52 6.20 25.34 1.70
N GLU A 53 5.60 26.04 0.73
CA GLU A 53 5.07 25.43 -0.48
C GLU A 53 6.17 24.70 -1.27
N TYR A 54 7.35 25.32 -1.42
CA TYR A 54 8.51 24.68 -2.06
C TYR A 54 9.01 23.46 -1.28
N ALA A 55 8.96 23.48 0.05
CA ALA A 55 9.31 22.32 0.87
C ALA A 55 8.33 21.15 0.66
N ILE A 56 7.02 21.42 0.58
CA ILE A 56 6.03 20.37 0.29
C ILE A 56 6.23 19.81 -1.12
N LEU A 57 6.44 20.68 -2.11
CA LEU A 57 6.68 20.27 -3.49
C LEU A 57 7.93 19.39 -3.59
N ALA A 58 9.03 19.77 -2.94
CA ALA A 58 10.24 18.95 -2.88
C ALA A 58 9.98 17.56 -2.28
N VAL A 59 9.21 17.46 -1.18
CA VAL A 59 8.84 16.16 -0.58
C VAL A 59 7.98 15.33 -1.54
N ALA A 60 7.05 15.96 -2.27
CA ALA A 60 6.20 15.28 -3.24
C ALA A 60 7.00 14.74 -4.43
N VAL A 61 7.93 15.55 -4.98
CA VAL A 61 8.81 15.14 -6.08
C VAL A 61 9.74 14.02 -5.63
N LEU A 62 10.36 14.13 -4.44
CA LEU A 62 11.22 13.10 -3.87
C LEU A 62 10.48 11.76 -3.67
N THR A 63 9.27 11.80 -3.10
CA THR A 63 8.45 10.59 -2.90
C THR A 63 8.11 9.94 -4.25
N THR A 64 7.79 10.75 -5.26
CA THR A 64 7.46 10.26 -6.60
C THR A 64 8.69 9.68 -7.30
N LEU A 65 9.86 10.29 -7.15
CA LEU A 65 11.15 9.74 -7.61
C LEU A 65 11.46 8.39 -6.96
N LEU A 66 11.29 8.27 -5.64
CA LEU A 66 11.50 7.00 -4.93
C LEU A 66 10.52 5.92 -5.40
N ARG A 67 9.24 6.27 -5.54
CA ARG A 67 8.23 5.36 -6.09
C ARG A 67 8.61 4.90 -7.49
N TYR A 68 9.00 5.83 -8.36
CA TYR A 68 9.44 5.52 -9.71
C TYR A 68 10.68 4.62 -9.73
N ALA A 69 11.68 4.89 -8.87
CA ALA A 69 12.86 4.05 -8.73
C ALA A 69 12.48 2.61 -8.34
N LEU A 70 11.54 2.41 -7.41
CA LEU A 70 11.03 1.08 -7.08
C LEU A 70 10.35 0.41 -8.29
N HIS A 71 9.56 1.15 -9.07
CA HIS A 71 8.95 0.61 -10.30
C HIS A 71 10.00 0.23 -11.35
N MET A 72 11.07 1.01 -11.49
CA MET A 72 12.17 0.67 -12.39
C MET A 72 12.89 -0.61 -11.93
N VAL A 73 13.20 -0.72 -10.64
CA VAL A 73 13.83 -1.94 -10.07
C VAL A 73 12.95 -3.16 -10.31
N ASP A 74 11.64 -3.03 -10.13
CA ASP A 74 10.66 -4.09 -10.41
C ASP A 74 10.68 -4.53 -11.88
N MET A 75 10.75 -3.59 -12.83
CA MET A 75 10.86 -3.92 -14.25
C MET A 75 12.19 -4.63 -14.61
N TYR A 76 13.27 -4.34 -13.89
CA TYR A 76 14.56 -4.99 -14.13
C TYR A 76 14.67 -6.37 -13.46
N MET A 77 13.88 -6.66 -12.42
CA MET A 77 13.86 -7.98 -11.81
C MET A 77 12.98 -8.94 -12.64
N THR A 78 13.58 -10.00 -13.17
CA THR A 78 12.92 -11.06 -13.96
C THR A 78 12.03 -12.01 -13.14
N GLY A 79 11.55 -11.61 -11.96
CA GLY A 79 10.73 -12.43 -11.06
C GLY A 79 9.62 -11.64 -10.36
N THR A 80 8.66 -12.34 -9.77
CA THR A 80 7.53 -11.70 -9.06
C THR A 80 8.00 -11.11 -7.72
N TRP A 81 8.18 -9.77 -7.67
CA TRP A 81 8.60 -9.09 -6.44
C TRP A 81 7.47 -8.98 -5.41
N GLN A 82 7.33 -10.02 -4.58
CA GLN A 82 6.27 -10.12 -3.58
C GLN A 82 6.31 -9.05 -2.47
N ALA A 83 7.42 -8.32 -2.31
CA ALA A 83 7.53 -7.26 -1.29
C ALA A 83 7.27 -5.85 -1.84
N LYS A 84 7.09 -5.67 -3.16
CA LYS A 84 6.85 -4.36 -3.80
C LYS A 84 5.72 -3.57 -3.13
N GLY A 85 4.60 -4.24 -2.86
CA GLY A 85 3.44 -3.62 -2.19
C GLY A 85 3.78 -3.06 -0.81
N MET A 86 4.62 -3.76 -0.03
CA MET A 86 5.09 -3.32 1.29
C MET A 86 5.95 -2.07 1.21
N TYR A 87 6.90 -2.01 0.27
CA TYR A 87 7.75 -0.83 0.09
C TYR A 87 6.95 0.38 -0.40
N LEU A 88 6.03 0.19 -1.36
CA LEU A 88 5.15 1.26 -1.83
C LEU A 88 4.26 1.81 -0.72
N MET A 89 3.63 0.93 0.06
CA MET A 89 2.82 1.33 1.21
C MET A 89 3.64 2.08 2.27
N TYR A 90 4.89 1.64 2.50
CA TYR A 90 5.79 2.29 3.47
C TYR A 90 6.20 3.69 3.00
N LEU A 91 6.60 3.86 1.73
CA LEU A 91 6.91 5.17 1.15
C LEU A 91 5.72 6.12 1.23
N ASP A 92 4.53 5.61 0.92
CA ASP A 92 3.30 6.37 0.97
C ASP A 92 3.03 6.84 2.40
N PHE A 93 3.11 5.95 3.38
CA PHE A 93 2.94 6.31 4.78
C PHE A 93 3.99 7.32 5.25
N LEU A 94 5.27 7.07 4.94
CA LEU A 94 6.38 7.94 5.32
C LEU A 94 6.22 9.36 4.75
N SER A 95 5.85 9.49 3.47
CA SER A 95 5.65 10.79 2.84
C SER A 95 4.52 11.61 3.48
N GLU A 96 3.40 10.97 3.87
CA GLU A 96 2.35 11.66 4.62
C GLU A 96 2.80 12.06 6.02
N MET A 97 3.61 11.23 6.69
CA MET A 97 4.19 11.58 7.99
C MET A 97 5.11 12.80 7.88
N VAL A 98 6.02 12.80 6.90
CA VAL A 98 6.93 13.93 6.63
C VAL A 98 6.13 15.19 6.35
N ARG A 99 5.09 15.11 5.51
CA ARG A 99 4.19 16.22 5.21
C ARG A 99 3.48 16.75 6.45
N PHE A 100 2.90 15.87 7.27
CA PHE A 100 2.21 16.26 8.51
C PHE A 100 3.17 16.94 9.50
N ILE A 101 4.37 16.40 9.67
CA ILE A 101 5.42 16.99 10.51
C ILE A 101 5.80 18.38 9.97
N ALA A 102 5.97 18.53 8.65
CA ALA A 102 6.26 19.82 8.04
C ALA A 102 5.13 20.86 8.29
N TYR A 103 3.85 20.47 8.13
CA TYR A 103 2.71 21.34 8.46
C TYR A 103 2.70 21.73 9.94
N LEU A 104 3.00 20.81 10.86
CA LEU A 104 3.07 21.12 12.29
C LEU A 104 4.19 22.10 12.63
N ILE A 105 5.40 21.86 12.12
CA ILE A 105 6.54 22.77 12.32
C ILE A 105 6.18 24.16 11.79
N PHE A 106 5.65 24.24 10.58
CA PHE A 106 5.28 25.51 9.97
C PHE A 106 4.14 26.22 10.70
N PHE A 107 3.13 25.47 11.16
CA PHE A 107 2.06 26.01 12.00
C PHE A 107 2.63 26.61 13.30
N THR A 108 3.54 25.92 13.99
CA THR A 108 4.15 26.43 15.22
C THR A 108 4.98 27.70 14.99
N ILE A 109 5.72 27.77 13.87
CA ILE A 109 6.47 28.96 13.46
C ILE A 109 5.50 30.13 13.26
N ILE A 110 4.50 29.99 12.39
CA ILE A 110 3.61 31.12 12.08
C ILE A 110 2.77 31.53 13.29
N PHE A 111 2.30 30.56 14.07
CA PHE A 111 1.55 30.85 15.29
C PHE A 111 2.35 31.73 16.27
N THR A 112 3.66 31.46 16.39
CA THR A 112 4.55 32.20 17.29
C THR A 112 4.86 33.61 16.77
N TYR A 113 5.04 33.81 15.46
CA TYR A 113 5.45 35.10 14.89
C TYR A 113 4.30 36.00 14.46
N TYR A 114 3.21 35.44 13.94
CA TYR A 114 2.11 36.19 13.30
C TYR A 114 0.74 35.92 13.93
N GLY A 115 0.65 35.01 14.91
CA GLY A 115 -0.62 34.59 15.51
C GLY A 115 -1.35 33.53 14.68
N MET A 116 -2.68 33.44 14.82
CA MET A 116 -3.46 32.31 14.30
C MET A 116 -3.47 32.23 12.75
N PRO A 117 -2.92 31.17 12.12
CA PRO A 117 -2.90 31.04 10.67
C PRO A 117 -4.12 30.28 10.15
N LEU A 118 -5.24 30.99 9.95
CA LEU A 118 -6.51 30.39 9.49
C LEU A 118 -6.38 29.59 8.17
N HIS A 119 -5.47 29.99 7.28
CA HIS A 119 -5.25 29.30 6.00
C HIS A 119 -4.62 27.90 6.14
N ILE A 120 -3.81 27.66 7.18
CA ILE A 120 -3.06 26.39 7.39
C ILE A 120 -3.90 25.37 8.15
N ILE A 121 -4.87 25.81 8.95
CA ILE A 121 -5.69 24.92 9.79
C ILE A 121 -6.41 23.86 8.95
N ARG A 122 -6.93 24.25 7.77
CA ARG A 122 -7.58 23.31 6.85
C ARG A 122 -6.61 22.25 6.35
N GLU A 123 -5.42 22.66 5.91
CA GLU A 123 -4.40 21.74 5.41
C GLU A 123 -3.93 20.77 6.50
N LEU A 124 -3.75 21.27 7.72
CA LEU A 124 -3.40 20.44 8.88
C LEU A 124 -4.49 19.41 9.19
N TRP A 125 -5.76 19.81 9.11
CA TRP A 125 -6.89 18.92 9.32
C TRP A 125 -6.98 17.83 8.24
N VAL A 126 -6.82 18.20 6.97
CA VAL A 126 -6.80 17.23 5.85
C VAL A 126 -5.63 16.25 6.01
N SER A 127 -4.43 16.75 6.33
CA SER A 127 -3.25 15.92 6.56
C SER A 127 -3.45 14.96 7.75
N TYR A 128 -4.02 15.44 8.86
CA TYR A 128 -4.39 14.61 10.00
C TYR A 128 -5.39 13.52 9.62
N GLN A 129 -6.45 13.85 8.87
CA GLN A 129 -7.43 12.87 8.41
C GLN A 129 -6.80 11.81 7.51
N ASN A 130 -5.89 12.20 6.61
CA ASN A 130 -5.16 11.26 5.75
C ASN A 130 -4.30 10.30 6.56
N LEU A 131 -3.52 10.81 7.51
CA LEU A 131 -2.69 10.00 8.39
C LEU A 131 -3.54 9.04 9.24
N ARG A 132 -4.64 9.54 9.83
CA ARG A 132 -5.57 8.73 10.62
C ARG A 132 -6.20 7.62 9.78
N ARG A 133 -6.68 7.92 8.57
CA ARG A 133 -7.25 6.92 7.66
C ARG A 133 -6.23 5.82 7.34
N ARG A 134 -4.99 6.19 7.03
CA ARG A 134 -3.92 5.23 6.73
C ARG A 134 -3.51 4.41 7.94
N LEU A 135 -3.45 5.01 9.13
CA LEU A 135 -3.14 4.29 10.37
C LEU A 135 -4.21 3.24 10.69
N VAL A 136 -5.50 3.61 10.58
CA VAL A 136 -6.61 2.69 10.79
C VAL A 136 -6.60 1.56 9.74
N ALA A 137 -6.33 1.88 8.47
CA ALA A 137 -6.19 0.89 7.42
C ALA A 137 -5.03 -0.09 7.69
N TYR A 138 -3.88 0.42 8.14
CA TYR A 138 -2.71 -0.39 8.51
C TYR A 138 -3.00 -1.29 9.72
N GLN A 139 -3.66 -0.76 10.75
CA GLN A 139 -4.09 -1.54 11.91
C GLN A 139 -5.06 -2.65 11.50
N ARG A 140 -6.04 -2.34 10.65
CA ARG A 140 -6.99 -3.33 10.10
C ARG A 140 -6.26 -4.39 9.27
N PHE A 141 -5.33 -4.01 8.40
CA PHE A 141 -4.50 -4.95 7.64
C PHE A 141 -3.69 -5.88 8.56
N ARG A 142 -3.03 -5.34 9.58
CA ARG A 142 -2.29 -6.16 10.56
C ARG A 142 -3.19 -7.19 11.22
N LYS A 143 -4.40 -6.81 11.65
CA LYS A 143 -5.38 -7.75 12.20
C LYS A 143 -5.82 -8.82 11.19
N LEU A 144 -5.91 -8.47 9.91
CA LEU A 144 -6.24 -9.42 8.84
C LEU A 144 -5.12 -10.45 8.59
N VAL A 145 -3.86 -10.04 8.68
CA VAL A 145 -2.72 -10.87 8.28
C VAL A 145 -2.09 -11.67 9.42
N VAL A 146 -2.10 -11.17 10.66
CA VAL A 146 -1.43 -11.83 11.80
C VAL A 146 -1.96 -13.25 12.06
N ASN A 147 -3.25 -13.52 11.79
CA ASN A 147 -3.87 -14.85 11.94
C ASN A 147 -4.46 -15.37 10.61
N MET A 148 -3.81 -15.09 9.49
CA MET A 148 -4.36 -15.42 8.17
C MET A 148 -4.48 -16.93 7.92
N ASN A 149 -3.52 -17.73 8.42
CA ASN A 149 -3.56 -19.19 8.30
C ASN A 149 -4.68 -19.83 9.12
N ASP A 150 -4.96 -19.29 10.31
CA ASP A 150 -5.99 -19.84 11.21
C ASP A 150 -7.40 -19.36 10.83
N ARG A 151 -7.52 -18.22 10.14
CA ARG A 151 -8.81 -17.61 9.79
C ARG A 151 -9.44 -18.12 8.51
N PHE A 152 -8.63 -18.48 7.52
CA PHE A 152 -9.13 -18.95 6.23
C PHE A 152 -8.83 -20.45 6.10
N PRO A 153 -9.86 -21.29 5.95
CA PRO A 153 -9.65 -22.71 5.73
C PRO A 153 -8.91 -22.92 4.42
N ASP A 154 -8.08 -23.96 4.40
CA ASP A 154 -7.52 -24.49 3.17
C ASP A 154 -8.65 -25.08 2.32
N ALA A 155 -8.60 -24.83 1.02
CA ALA A 155 -9.53 -25.41 0.08
C ALA A 155 -9.33 -26.92 -0.02
N THR A 156 -10.42 -27.68 -0.13
CA THR A 156 -10.35 -29.12 -0.41
C THR A 156 -10.01 -29.35 -1.88
N GLU A 157 -9.51 -30.55 -2.21
CA GLU A 157 -9.15 -30.91 -3.59
C GLU A 157 -10.33 -30.77 -4.56
N GLU A 158 -11.55 -31.13 -4.11
CA GLU A 158 -12.79 -30.98 -4.89
C GLU A 158 -13.10 -29.52 -5.23
N GLU A 159 -12.81 -28.60 -4.30
CA GLU A 159 -13.02 -27.16 -4.49
C GLU A 159 -11.94 -26.53 -5.38
N LEU A 160 -10.70 -27.05 -5.31
CA LEU A 160 -9.60 -26.68 -6.19
C LEU A 160 -9.89 -27.06 -7.65
N VAL A 161 -10.46 -28.24 -7.88
CA VAL A 161 -10.90 -28.68 -9.22
C VAL A 161 -11.98 -27.76 -9.79
N THR A 162 -12.91 -27.29 -8.93
CA THR A 162 -13.99 -26.37 -9.35
C THR A 162 -13.46 -25.03 -9.87
N CYS A 163 -12.30 -24.58 -9.38
CA CYS A 163 -11.61 -23.38 -9.85
C CYS A 163 -10.48 -23.68 -10.84
N GLU A 164 -10.46 -24.88 -11.43
CA GLU A 164 -9.44 -25.34 -12.40
C GLU A 164 -8.00 -25.15 -11.90
N HIS A 165 -7.80 -25.26 -10.58
CA HIS A 165 -6.51 -24.99 -9.92
C HIS A 165 -5.88 -23.64 -10.31
N THR A 166 -6.66 -22.65 -10.74
CA THR A 166 -6.12 -21.40 -11.28
C THR A 166 -6.40 -20.24 -10.34
N CYS A 167 -5.34 -19.56 -9.88
CA CYS A 167 -5.50 -18.38 -9.05
C CYS A 167 -5.75 -17.15 -9.93
N ILE A 168 -6.89 -16.48 -9.80
CA ILE A 168 -7.22 -15.33 -10.68
C ILE A 168 -6.32 -14.09 -10.48
N ILE A 169 -5.55 -14.04 -9.38
CA ILE A 169 -4.67 -12.90 -9.07
C ILE A 169 -3.38 -12.99 -9.89
N CYS A 170 -2.69 -14.14 -9.87
CA CYS A 170 -1.45 -14.35 -10.63
C CYS A 170 -1.67 -15.05 -11.98
N ARG A 171 -2.81 -15.70 -12.16
CA ARG A 171 -3.16 -16.55 -13.32
C ARG A 171 -2.27 -17.79 -13.46
N ASP A 172 -1.69 -18.25 -12.36
CA ASP A 172 -0.87 -19.46 -12.29
C ASP A 172 -1.60 -20.61 -11.58
N HIS A 173 -1.10 -21.83 -11.83
CA HIS A 173 -1.55 -23.06 -11.20
C HIS A 173 -1.34 -23.05 -9.67
N MET A 174 -2.28 -23.66 -8.95
CA MET A 174 -2.37 -23.67 -7.49
C MET A 174 -2.59 -25.07 -6.96
N GLU A 175 -1.61 -25.56 -6.19
CA GLU A 175 -1.70 -26.83 -5.46
C GLU A 175 -2.37 -26.65 -4.09
N SER A 176 -2.31 -25.46 -3.51
CA SER A 176 -2.98 -25.14 -2.24
C SER A 176 -3.44 -23.70 -2.22
N GLY A 177 -4.66 -23.48 -1.73
CA GLY A 177 -5.32 -22.18 -1.74
C GLY A 177 -6.11 -21.92 -0.47
N LYS A 178 -6.24 -20.65 -0.11
CA LYS A 178 -7.09 -20.20 1.00
C LYS A 178 -8.45 -19.80 0.46
N LYS A 179 -9.51 -20.32 1.08
CA LYS A 179 -10.90 -20.00 0.75
C LYS A 179 -11.42 -18.85 1.61
N LEU A 180 -11.94 -17.80 0.97
CA LEU A 180 -12.67 -16.74 1.66
C LEU A 180 -14.11 -17.17 1.97
N MET A 181 -14.76 -16.46 2.90
CA MET A 181 -16.16 -16.72 3.30
C MET A 181 -17.16 -16.53 2.15
N CYS A 182 -16.81 -15.76 1.12
CA CYS A 182 -17.59 -15.62 -0.10
C CYS A 182 -17.41 -16.81 -1.08
N GLY A 183 -16.59 -17.80 -0.74
CA GLY A 183 -16.36 -19.01 -1.52
C GLY A 183 -15.18 -18.97 -2.50
N HIS A 184 -14.59 -17.80 -2.76
CA HIS A 184 -13.47 -17.66 -3.70
C HIS A 184 -12.13 -18.13 -3.11
N ILE A 185 -11.30 -18.75 -3.96
CA ILE A 185 -10.05 -19.42 -3.56
C ILE A 185 -8.86 -18.77 -4.27
N PHE A 186 -7.78 -18.56 -3.54
CA PHE A 186 -6.56 -17.90 -4.04
C PHE A 186 -5.32 -18.48 -3.37
N HIS A 187 -4.13 -18.32 -3.98
CA HIS A 187 -2.89 -18.61 -3.27
C HIS A 187 -2.82 -17.76 -2.00
N PHE A 188 -2.31 -18.34 -0.91
CA PHE A 188 -2.13 -17.63 0.35
C PHE A 188 -1.39 -16.29 0.17
N GLN A 189 -0.30 -16.32 -0.60
CA GLN A 189 0.56 -15.16 -0.82
C GLN A 189 -0.11 -14.11 -1.72
N CYS A 190 -0.80 -14.52 -2.78
CA CYS A 190 -1.55 -13.61 -3.64
C CYS A 190 -2.67 -12.91 -2.87
N LEU A 191 -3.40 -13.66 -2.04
CA LEU A 191 -4.43 -13.09 -1.18
C LEU A 191 -3.83 -12.10 -0.18
N ARG A 192 -2.70 -12.44 0.47
CA ARG A 192 -2.03 -11.56 1.43
C ARG A 192 -1.61 -10.22 0.80
N LEU A 193 -1.04 -10.29 -0.40
CA LEU A 193 -0.66 -9.13 -1.22
C LEU A 193 -1.87 -8.26 -1.57
N TRP A 194 -2.97 -8.88 -1.97
CA TRP A 194 -4.21 -8.16 -2.30
C TRP A 194 -4.79 -7.45 -1.08
N LEU A 195 -4.92 -8.15 0.06
CA LEU A 195 -5.46 -7.59 1.31
C LEU A 195 -4.68 -6.42 1.86
N GLN A 196 -3.42 -6.30 1.46
CA GLN A 196 -2.59 -5.14 1.78
C GLN A 196 -3.06 -3.86 1.08
N GLN A 197 -3.57 -3.99 -0.13
CA GLN A 197 -4.03 -2.86 -0.94
C GLN A 197 -5.54 -2.64 -0.79
N GLN A 198 -6.32 -3.72 -0.82
CA GLN A 198 -7.77 -3.71 -0.85
C GLN A 198 -8.31 -4.80 0.09
N GLN A 199 -9.11 -4.40 1.09
CA GLN A 199 -9.68 -5.30 2.10
C GLN A 199 -11.01 -5.94 1.65
N THR A 200 -11.07 -6.27 0.37
CA THR A 200 -12.25 -6.83 -0.31
C THR A 200 -11.85 -8.06 -1.11
N CYS A 201 -12.79 -8.94 -1.40
CA CYS A 201 -12.53 -10.08 -2.28
C CYS A 201 -12.17 -9.60 -3.71
N PRO A 202 -11.09 -10.10 -4.33
CA PRO A 202 -10.72 -9.74 -5.70
C PRO A 202 -11.82 -10.03 -6.75
N THR A 203 -12.61 -11.08 -6.55
CA THR A 203 -13.65 -11.50 -7.50
C THR A 203 -14.96 -10.76 -7.28
N CYS A 204 -15.52 -10.81 -6.06
CA CYS A 204 -16.86 -10.29 -5.79
C CYS A 204 -16.89 -8.94 -5.05
N ARG A 205 -15.74 -8.38 -4.69
CA ARG A 205 -15.60 -7.12 -3.94
C ARG A 205 -16.28 -7.09 -2.56
N ALA A 206 -16.76 -8.22 -2.06
CA ALA A 206 -17.31 -8.34 -0.71
C ALA A 206 -16.27 -7.93 0.35
N GLU A 207 -16.69 -7.16 1.35
CA GLU A 207 -15.83 -6.78 2.47
C GLU A 207 -15.47 -8.00 3.33
N ILE A 208 -14.26 -7.99 3.88
CA ILE A 208 -13.77 -9.05 4.74
C ILE A 208 -13.87 -8.60 6.21
N PRO A 209 -14.71 -9.26 7.04
CA PRO A 209 -14.86 -8.92 8.45
C PRO A 209 -13.54 -9.09 9.19
N VAL A 210 -13.23 -8.20 10.13
CA VAL A 210 -11.98 -8.20 10.90
C VAL A 210 -12.10 -9.07 12.15
N ASP A 211 -13.29 -9.05 12.75
CA ASP A 211 -13.61 -9.81 13.95
C ASP A 211 -14.48 -11.00 13.54
N MET A 212 -13.88 -12.19 13.49
CA MET A 212 -14.62 -13.44 13.33
C MET A 212 -14.20 -14.46 14.39
N PRO A 213 -15.15 -15.15 15.03
CA PRO A 213 -14.85 -16.36 15.77
C PRO A 213 -14.27 -17.41 14.82
N GLN A 214 -13.22 -18.10 15.27
CA GLN A 214 -12.52 -19.15 14.55
C GLN A 214 -13.53 -20.20 14.03
N VAL A 215 -13.58 -20.42 12.70
CA VAL A 215 -14.36 -21.51 12.12
C VAL A 215 -13.59 -22.80 12.45
N ARG A 216 -14.03 -23.53 13.47
CA ARG A 216 -13.49 -24.85 13.77
C ARG A 216 -13.75 -25.77 12.58
N PRO A 217 -12.77 -26.54 12.10
CA PRO A 217 -12.99 -27.52 11.04
C PRO A 217 -14.15 -28.44 11.46
N GLN A 218 -15.22 -28.48 10.66
CA GLN A 218 -16.30 -29.43 10.88
C GLN A 218 -15.80 -30.81 10.48
N VAL A 219 -15.45 -31.63 11.48
CA VAL A 219 -15.20 -33.06 11.29
C VAL A 219 -16.52 -33.70 10.90
N ILE A 220 -16.67 -34.02 9.61
CA ILE A 220 -17.79 -34.82 9.12
C ILE A 220 -17.54 -36.26 9.60
N PRO A 221 -18.44 -36.89 10.39
CA PRO A 221 -18.28 -38.29 10.77
C PRO A 221 -18.46 -39.15 9.51
N GLY A 222 -17.35 -39.67 9.00
CA GLY A 222 -17.34 -40.62 7.89
C GLY A 222 -18.06 -41.92 8.27
N ASN A 223 -18.91 -42.38 7.36
CA ASN A 223 -19.58 -43.68 7.39
C ASN A 223 -18.60 -44.81 7.72
N VAL A 224 -18.80 -45.48 8.85
CA VAL A 224 -18.20 -46.78 9.14
C VAL A 224 -18.90 -47.81 8.25
N GLN A 225 -18.35 -48.08 7.07
CA GLN A 225 -18.66 -49.29 6.32
C GLN A 225 -17.97 -50.46 7.02
N GLN A 226 -18.74 -51.18 7.83
CA GLN A 226 -18.35 -52.45 8.43
C GLN A 226 -18.33 -53.55 7.36
N ASN A 227 -17.25 -53.63 6.59
CA ASN A 227 -16.94 -54.83 5.81
C ASN A 227 -15.84 -55.59 6.54
N ASN A 228 -16.22 -56.58 7.34
CA ASN A 228 -15.29 -57.57 7.88
C ASN A 228 -15.70 -58.93 7.34
N ILE A 229 -15.12 -59.29 6.20
CA ILE A 229 -14.93 -60.67 5.77
C ILE A 229 -13.44 -60.89 5.90
N ASP A 230 -13.03 -61.79 6.80
CA ASP A 230 -11.90 -62.70 6.60
C ASP A 230 -11.83 -63.76 7.71
N ASN A 231 -12.11 -65.00 7.31
CA ASN A 231 -11.27 -66.20 7.44
C ASN A 231 -10.85 -66.79 8.81
N ASN A 232 -11.21 -68.08 8.94
CA ASN A 232 -10.48 -69.21 9.54
C ASN A 232 -10.31 -69.32 11.07
N ALA A 233 -11.12 -70.19 11.69
CA ALA A 233 -10.68 -71.43 12.36
C ALA A 233 -11.90 -72.30 12.73
#